data_AF-A0A967HQ60-F1
#
_entry.id   AF-A0A967HQ60-F1
#
_cell.length_a   1.000
_cell.length_b   1.000
_cell.length_c   1.000
_cell.angle_alpha   90.00
_cell.angle_beta   90.00
_cell.angle_gamma   90.00
#
_symmetry.space_group_name_H-M   'P 1'
#
loop_
_entity.id
_entity.type
_entity.pdbx_description
1 polymer ?
#
loop_
_entity_poly.entity_id
_entity_poly.type
_entity_poly.pdbx_seq_one_letter_code
_entity_poly.pdbx_strand_id
1 'polypeptide(L)' 'NPYVLTALPEVGTYLLAWGPEAILQETAVRALAGEIPIRGRLPISIPPDLTAGEGETTGEPASPRR' A
#
# COMPACT_ATOMS: atom_id res chain seq x y z
N ASN A 1 5.23 -4.75 10.12
CA ASN A 1 4.25 -5.69 10.68
C ASN A 1 2.86 -5.24 10.26
N PRO A 2 2.10 -6.03 9.48
CA PRO A 2 0.78 -5.63 8.95
C PRO A 2 -0.29 -5.41 10.03
N TYR A 3 -0.11 -5.95 11.24
CA TYR A 3 -1.09 -5.82 12.33
C TYR A 3 -1.08 -4.46 13.03
N VAL A 4 -0.17 -3.54 12.69
CA VAL A 4 -0.21 -2.16 13.21
C VAL A 4 -1.52 -1.46 12.80
N LEU A 5 -2.14 -1.89 11.71
CA LEU A 5 -3.43 -1.36 11.26
C LEU A 5 -4.52 -1.44 12.34
N THR A 6 -4.57 -2.54 13.10
CA THR A 6 -5.62 -2.74 14.12
C THR A 6 -5.51 -1.77 15.28
N ALA A 7 -4.36 -1.10 15.42
CA ALA A 7 -4.12 -0.05 16.42
C ALA A 7 -4.45 1.37 15.91
N LEU A 8 -4.78 1.54 14.62
CA LEU A 8 -5.07 2.83 13.98
C LEU A 8 -6.44 2.80 13.27
N PRO A 9 -7.54 2.53 14.00
CA PRO A 9 -8.87 2.34 13.41
C PRO A 9 -9.42 3.58 12.69
N GLU A 10 -8.93 4.78 13.01
CA GLU A 10 -9.37 6.04 12.42
C GLU A 10 -8.75 6.34 11.05
N VAL A 11 -7.76 5.57 10.61
CA VAL A 11 -7.05 5.84 9.35
C VAL A 11 -7.81 5.21 8.19
N GLY A 12 -8.34 6.06 7.28
CA GLY A 12 -9.14 5.61 6.14
C GLY A 12 -8.35 4.99 4.98
N THR A 13 -7.03 5.12 4.94
CA THR A 13 -6.19 4.56 3.85
C THR A 13 -4.79 4.24 4.33
N TYR A 14 -4.27 3.09 3.94
CA TYR A 14 -2.95 2.61 4.32
C TYR A 14 -2.30 1.89 3.14
N LEU A 15 -0.97 1.83 3.18
CA LEU A 15 -0.15 1.12 2.19
C LEU A 15 0.83 0.20 2.91
N LEU A 16 0.86 -1.07 2.53
CA LEU A 16 1.77 -2.06 3.08
C LEU A 16 2.96 -2.29 2.13
N ALA A 17 4.16 -1.90 2.59
CA ALA A 17 5.41 -2.15 1.87
C ALA A 17 6.05 -3.52 2.19
N TRP A 18 5.46 -4.30 3.11
CA TRP A 18 5.87 -5.66 3.54
C TRP A 18 7.24 -5.82 4.19
N GLY A 19 8.11 -4.81 4.18
CA GLY A 19 9.41 -4.89 4.82
C GLY A 19 10.05 -3.52 5.07
N PRO A 20 11.12 -3.47 5.89
CA PRO A 20 11.83 -2.24 6.22
C PRO A 20 12.90 -1.85 5.18
N GLU A 21 13.18 -2.68 4.19
CA GLU A 21 14.25 -2.47 3.19
C GLU A 21 14.06 -1.15 2.43
N ALA A 22 15.16 -0.41 2.21
CA ALA A 22 15.13 0.92 1.59
C ALA A 22 14.40 0.93 0.24
N ILE A 23 14.64 -0.07 -0.60
CA ILE A 23 13.98 -0.20 -1.91
C ILE A 23 12.46 -0.31 -1.81
N LEU A 24 11.93 -0.95 -0.76
CA LEU A 24 10.50 -1.07 -0.53
C LEU A 24 9.89 0.27 -0.11
N GLN A 25 10.61 1.02 0.73
CA GLN A 25 10.19 2.37 1.14
C GLN A 25 10.22 3.34 -0.04
N GLU A 26 11.30 3.35 -0.82
CA GLU A 26 11.42 4.18 -2.03
C GLU A 26 10.29 3.88 -3.02
N THR A 27 10.02 2.59 -3.28
CA THR A 27 8.93 2.17 -4.16
C THR A 27 7.56 2.61 -3.63
N ALA A 28 7.33 2.50 -2.32
CA ALA A 28 6.10 2.97 -1.70
C ALA A 28 5.91 4.48 -1.87
N VAL A 29 6.96 5.28 -1.70
CA VAL A 29 6.93 6.74 -1.92
C VAL A 29 6.59 7.06 -3.38
N ARG A 30 7.25 6.41 -4.34
CA ARG A 30 6.99 6.60 -5.77
C ARG A 30 5.56 6.26 -6.15
N ALA A 31 5.01 5.20 -5.54
CA ALA A 31 3.63 4.79 -5.77
C ALA A 31 2.62 5.81 -5.19
N LEU A 32 2.88 6.32 -3.98
CA LEU A 32 2.08 7.39 -3.38
C LEU A 32 2.16 8.71 -4.16
N ALA A 33 3.34 9.01 -4.74
CA ALA A 33 3.54 10.16 -5.62
C ALA A 33 2.87 10.01 -7.00
N GLY A 34 2.35 8.81 -7.33
CA GLY A 34 1.74 8.52 -8.62
C GLY A 34 2.74 8.30 -9.75
N GLU A 35 4.04 8.16 -9.45
CA GLU A 35 5.07 7.89 -10.47
C GLU A 35 4.98 6.46 -11.01
N ILE A 36 4.50 5.53 -10.17
CA ILE A 36 4.28 4.14 -10.52
C ILE A 36 2.89 3.70 -10.01
N PRO A 37 2.23 2.76 -10.70
CA PRO A 37 0.92 2.28 -10.29
C PRO A 37 1.01 1.28 -9.12
N ILE A 38 0.01 1.32 -8.24
CA ILE A 38 -0.20 0.33 -7.17
C ILE A 38 -0.95 -0.85 -7.77
N ARG A 39 -0.38 -2.06 -7.64
CA ARG A 39 -0.98 -3.33 -8.12
C ARG A 39 -0.96 -4.44 -7.07
N GLY A 40 -0.53 -4.11 -5.85
CA GLY A 40 -0.37 -5.08 -4.77
C GLY A 40 -1.72 -5.68 -4.36
N ARG A 41 -1.69 -6.97 -4.04
CA ARG A 41 -2.80 -7.71 -3.45
C ARG A 41 -2.29 -8.34 -2.16
N LEU A 42 -3.14 -8.41 -1.14
CA LEU A 42 -2.80 -9.02 0.13
C LEU A 42 -2.50 -10.52 -0.08
N PRO A 43 -1.31 -11.01 0.30
CA PRO A 43 -1.00 -12.44 0.23
C PRO A 43 -1.63 -13.23 1.39
N ILE A 44 -2.11 -12.55 2.43
CA ILE A 44 -2.73 -13.11 3.64
C ILE A 44 -3.91 -12.24 4.08
N SER A 45 -4.86 -12.81 4.84
CA SER A 45 -5.90 -12.04 5.51
C SER A 45 -5.34 -11.30 6.74
N ILE A 46 -5.86 -10.10 7.02
CA ILE A 46 -5.56 -9.31 8.22
C ILE A 46 -6.89 -9.08 8.95
N PRO A 47 -7.25 -9.94 9.90
CA PRO A 47 -8.51 -9.83 10.63
C PRO A 47 -8.61 -8.53 11.43
N PRO A 48 -9.84 -8.02 11.65
CA PRO A 48 -11.12 -8.59 11.21
C PRO A 48 -11.55 -8.20 9.79
N ASP A 49 -10.98 -7.13 9.24
CA ASP A 49 -11.61 -6.40 8.13
C ASP A 49 -11.04 -6.75 6.74
N LEU A 50 -9.85 -7.35 6.66
CA LEU A 50 -9.16 -7.54 5.38
C LEU A 50 -8.94 -9.01 5.02
N THR A 51 -9.32 -9.35 3.80
CA THR A 51 -9.22 -10.71 3.26
C THR A 51 -8.01 -10.85 2.33
N ALA A 52 -7.40 -12.04 2.31
CA ALA A 52 -6.40 -12.38 1.30
C ALA A 52 -6.93 -12.13 -0.12
N GLY A 53 -6.10 -11.53 -0.96
CA GLY A 53 -6.45 -11.12 -2.32
C GLY A 53 -7.06 -9.72 -2.44
N GLU A 54 -7.39 -9.04 -1.34
CA GLU A 54 -7.83 -7.65 -1.41
C GLU A 54 -6.68 -6.69 -1.73
N GLY A 55 -6.99 -5.53 -2.30
CA GLY A 55 -6.01 -4.48 -2.58
C GLY A 55 -6.52 -3.49 -3.62
N GLU A 56 -6.22 -2.21 -3.42
CA GLU A 56 -6.60 -1.14 -4.35
C GLU A 56 -5.58 -0.99 -5.48
N THR A 57 -6.07 -0.71 -6.68
CA THR A 57 -5.23 -0.39 -7.83
C THR A 57 -5.32 1.08 -8.15
N THR A 58 -4.16 1.75 -8.28
CA THR A 58 -4.16 3.10 -8.86
C THR A 58 -4.10 3.04 -10.38
N GLY A 59 -4.70 4.04 -11.02
CA GLY A 59 -4.76 4.18 -12.47
C GLY A 59 -3.41 4.45 -13.11
N GLU A 60 -3.42 4.95 -14.35
CA GLU A 60 -2.18 5.32 -15.04
C GLU A 60 -1.32 6.26 -14.20
N PRO A 61 0.02 6.19 -14.31
CA PRO A 61 0.91 7.09 -13.60
C PRO A 61 0.49 8.53 -13.83
N ALA A 62 0.52 9.34 -12.77
CA ALA A 62 0.32 10.77 -12.92
C ALA A 62 1.35 11.29 -13.93
N SER A 63 0.89 12.01 -14.96
CA SER A 63 1.81 12.68 -15.88
C SER A 63 2.83 13.47 -15.06
N PRO A 64 4.14 13.36 -15.37
CA PRO A 64 5.17 13.98 -14.57
C PRO A 64 4.87 15.47 -14.44
N ARG A 65 4.67 15.94 -13.20
CA ARG A 65 4.55 17.37 -12.92
C ARG A 65 5.91 18.00 -13.26
N ARG A 66 5.95 18.77 -14.34
CA ARG A 66 7.11 19.56 -14.76
C ARG A 66 7.41 20.68 -13.78
#